data_AF-A0A0S3STD5-F1
#
_entry.id   AF-A0A0S3STD5-F1
#
_cell.length_a   1.000
_cell.length_b   1.000
_cell.length_c   1.000
_cell.angle_alpha   90.00
_cell.angle_beta   90.00
_cell.angle_gamma   90.00
#
_symmetry.space_group_name_H-M   'P 1'
#
loop_
_entity.id
_entity.type
_entity.pdbx_description
1 polymer ?
#
loop_
_entity_poly.entity_id
_entity_poly.type
_entity_poly.pdbx_seq_one_letter_code
_entity_poly.pdbx_strand_id
1 'polypeptide(L)'
;MVMKLRFNASVVLERNRNGRIVFAGDSVGRNQWESFLCMLTKGVSNLSRIHEVNGNPISKHKGYLAMRFQEYNLTVEYYRTPFLCVIGRPPINSSNHIRRTIRLDELHWYSKQWVGADILIFNS
;
A
#
# COMPACT_ATOMS: atom_id res chain seq x y z
N MET A 1 -15.93 32.04 6.33
CA MET A 1 -16.18 30.69 6.89
C MET A 1 -14.87 29.92 6.87
N VAL A 2 -14.21 29.72 8.01
CA VAL A 2 -12.92 29.00 8.07
C VAL A 2 -13.23 27.49 8.09
N MET A 3 -12.92 26.78 7.00
CA MET A 3 -12.93 25.32 7.01
C MET A 3 -11.81 24.85 7.96
N LYS A 4 -12.18 24.39 9.16
CA LYS A 4 -11.28 23.61 10.00
C LYS A 4 -11.08 22.25 9.32
N LEU A 5 -9.95 22.06 8.66
CA LEU A 5 -9.51 20.78 8.09
C LEU A 5 -9.05 19.83 9.21
N ARG A 6 -9.99 19.40 10.06
CA ARG A 6 -9.73 18.34 11.05
C ARG A 6 -9.96 16.98 10.42
N PHE A 7 -9.03 16.06 10.66
CA PHE A 7 -9.18 14.66 10.26
C PHE A 7 -10.36 14.02 11.01
N ASN A 8 -11.17 13.24 10.29
CA ASN A 8 -12.26 12.43 10.84
C ASN A 8 -12.24 11.05 10.18
N ALA A 9 -11.88 10.02 10.96
CA ALA A 9 -11.71 8.66 10.47
C ALA A 9 -13.01 8.07 9.88
N SER A 10 -14.15 8.26 10.54
CA SER A 10 -15.44 7.77 10.06
C SER A 10 -15.83 8.39 8.72
N VAL A 11 -15.58 9.69 8.54
CA VAL A 11 -15.81 10.35 7.25
C VAL A 11 -14.91 9.78 6.15
N VAL A 12 -13.64 9.51 6.45
CA VAL A 12 -12.72 8.88 5.47
C VAL A 12 -13.19 7.45 5.14
N LEU A 13 -13.58 6.66 6.13
CA LEU A 13 -14.06 5.29 5.93
C LEU A 13 -15.34 5.25 5.09
N GLU A 14 -16.34 6.09 5.41
CA GLU A 14 -17.59 6.16 4.65
C GLU A 14 -17.38 6.61 3.21
N ARG A 15 -16.52 7.63 2.99
CA ARG A 15 -16.20 8.11 1.64
C ARG A 15 -15.53 7.06 0.77
N ASN A 16 -14.82 6.10 1.37
CA ASN A 16 -14.11 5.03 0.66
C ASN A 16 -14.82 3.67 0.81
N ARG A 17 -16.12 3.68 1.18
CA ARG A 17 -16.91 2.45 1.31
C ARG A 17 -16.93 1.68 -0.01
N ASN A 18 -16.80 0.35 0.06
CA ASN A 18 -16.69 -0.56 -1.08
C ASN A 18 -15.45 -0.33 -1.97
N GLY A 19 -14.46 0.45 -1.49
CA GLY A 19 -13.29 0.83 -2.28
C GLY A 19 -12.02 0.03 -1.97
N ARG A 20 -11.01 0.29 -2.81
CA ARG A 20 -9.63 -0.19 -2.69
C ARG A 20 -8.65 0.98 -2.63
N ILE A 21 -7.89 1.04 -1.56
CA ILE A 21 -6.76 1.96 -1.40
C ILE A 21 -5.48 1.15 -1.46
N VAL A 22 -4.59 1.45 -2.39
CA VAL A 22 -3.35 0.72 -2.62
C VAL A 22 -2.15 1.61 -2.40
N PHE A 23 -1.23 1.17 -1.55
CA PHE A 23 0.11 1.72 -1.40
C PHE A 23 1.09 0.81 -2.13
N ALA A 24 1.93 1.36 -3.00
CA ALA A 24 2.97 0.63 -3.71
C ALA A 24 4.31 1.38 -3.57
N GLY A 25 5.32 0.73 -3.00
CA GLY A 25 6.58 1.39 -2.76
C GLY A 25 7.55 0.67 -1.82
N ASP A 26 8.34 1.46 -1.11
CA ASP A 26 9.42 1.01 -0.25
C ASP A 26 8.99 0.93 1.24
N SER A 27 9.98 0.86 2.14
CA SER A 27 9.73 0.84 3.59
C SER A 27 9.07 2.10 4.14
N VAL A 28 9.24 3.26 3.50
CA VAL A 28 8.55 4.50 3.90
C VAL A 28 7.08 4.42 3.52
N GLY A 29 6.77 3.93 2.31
CA GLY A 29 5.39 3.65 1.90
C GLY A 29 4.70 2.64 2.83
N ARG A 30 5.46 1.64 3.32
CA ARG A 30 4.97 0.72 4.36
C ARG A 30 4.60 1.44 5.66
N ASN A 31 5.46 2.33 6.15
CA ASN A 31 5.21 3.07 7.39
C ASN A 31 3.98 3.99 7.25
N GLN A 32 3.80 4.61 6.08
CA GLN A 32 2.62 5.41 5.79
C GLN A 32 1.34 4.55 5.78
N TRP A 33 1.39 3.37 5.16
CA TRP A 33 0.27 2.41 5.20
C TRP A 33 -0.07 2.01 6.64
N GLU A 34 0.90 1.64 7.47
CA GLU A 34 0.65 1.27 8.88
C GLU A 34 0.06 2.44 9.68
N SER A 35 0.62 3.64 9.50
CA SER A 35 0.09 4.86 10.12
C SER A 35 -1.36 5.13 9.69
N PHE A 36 -1.67 4.99 8.40
CA PHE A 36 -3.01 5.20 7.87
C PHE A 36 -4.01 4.20 8.44
N LEU A 37 -3.66 2.91 8.52
CA LEU A 37 -4.49 1.90 9.19
C LEU A 37 -4.82 2.30 10.63
N CYS A 38 -3.81 2.70 11.41
CA CYS A 38 -3.99 3.13 12.79
C CYS A 38 -4.88 4.37 12.91
N MET A 39 -4.83 5.31 11.96
CA MET A 39 -5.75 6.44 11.94
C MET A 39 -7.18 6.01 11.61
N LEU A 40 -7.36 5.09 10.66
CA LEU A 40 -8.68 4.57 10.27
C LEU A 40 -9.34 3.78 11.40
N THR A 41 -8.60 3.02 12.19
CA THR A 41 -9.18 2.23 13.31
C THR A 41 -9.95 3.08 14.31
N LYS A 42 -9.63 4.38 14.43
CA LYS A 42 -10.36 5.33 15.28
C LYS A 42 -11.81 5.60 14.83
N GLY A 43 -12.14 5.28 13.59
CA GLY A 43 -13.49 5.43 13.03
C GLY A 43 -14.30 4.12 13.01
N VAL A 44 -13.77 3.02 13.54
CA VAL A 44 -14.40 1.70 13.52
C VAL A 44 -14.96 1.37 14.90
N SER A 45 -16.20 0.87 14.95
CA SER A 45 -16.88 0.54 16.20
C SER A 45 -16.41 -0.81 16.77
N ASN A 46 -16.22 -1.82 15.92
CA ASN A 46 -15.77 -3.14 16.32
C ASN A 46 -14.43 -3.52 15.66
N LEU A 47 -13.34 -3.44 16.41
CA LEU A 47 -11.99 -3.76 15.91
C LEU A 47 -11.82 -5.20 15.45
N SER A 48 -12.64 -6.15 15.91
CA SER A 48 -12.60 -7.54 15.43
C SER A 48 -13.03 -7.70 13.97
N ARG A 49 -13.69 -6.67 13.41
CA ARG A 49 -14.06 -6.58 11.99
C ARG A 49 -12.92 -6.07 11.11
N ILE A 50 -11.74 -5.83 11.68
CA ILE A 50 -10.52 -5.47 10.96
C ILE A 50 -9.58 -6.68 10.94
N HIS A 51 -9.19 -7.14 9.75
CA HIS A 51 -8.31 -8.30 9.61
C HIS A 51 -7.49 -8.25 8.32
N GLU A 52 -6.37 -8.98 8.29
CA GLU A 52 -5.62 -9.20 7.05
C GLU A 52 -6.34 -10.25 6.20
N VAL A 53 -6.55 -9.96 4.91
CA VAL A 53 -7.40 -10.75 4.01
C VAL A 53 -6.90 -12.19 3.81
N ASN A 54 -5.58 -12.39 3.82
CA ASN A 54 -4.94 -13.68 3.56
C ASN A 54 -4.45 -14.36 4.85
N GLY A 55 -4.76 -13.81 6.02
CA GLY A 55 -4.23 -14.29 7.31
C GLY A 55 -2.71 -14.13 7.48
N ASN A 56 -2.05 -13.34 6.65
CA ASN A 56 -0.62 -13.08 6.79
C ASN A 56 -0.34 -12.25 8.04
N PRO A 57 0.73 -12.55 8.81
CA PRO A 57 1.13 -11.71 9.92
C PRO A 57 1.62 -10.35 9.40
N ILE A 58 1.24 -9.27 10.10
CA ILE A 58 1.62 -7.90 9.74
C ILE A 58 3.15 -7.70 9.78
N SER A 59 3.88 -8.51 10.56
CA SER A 59 5.35 -8.55 10.60
C SER A 59 6.01 -9.04 9.29
N LYS A 60 5.21 -9.49 8.31
CA LYS A 60 5.71 -9.87 6.98
C LYS A 60 6.17 -8.64 6.22
N HIS A 61 7.48 -8.57 5.95
CA HIS A 61 8.07 -7.47 5.19
C HIS A 61 8.26 -7.76 3.69
N LYS A 62 7.84 -8.91 3.16
CA LYS A 62 7.99 -9.29 1.74
C LYS A 62 6.63 -9.49 1.08
N GLY A 63 6.55 -9.21 -0.22
CA GLY A 63 5.33 -9.37 -1.00
C GLY A 63 4.34 -8.23 -0.74
N TYR A 64 3.09 -8.58 -0.43
CA TYR A 64 2.03 -7.61 -0.17
C TYR A 64 1.19 -8.01 1.05
N LEU A 65 0.47 -7.05 1.60
CA LEU A 65 -0.48 -7.20 2.71
C LEU A 65 -1.76 -6.41 2.40
N ALA A 66 -2.92 -6.96 2.75
CA ALA A 66 -4.21 -6.33 2.51
C ALA A 66 -5.04 -6.35 3.80
N MET A 67 -5.34 -5.17 4.36
CA MET A 67 -6.17 -5.05 5.55
C MET A 67 -7.60 -4.69 5.15
N ARG A 68 -8.56 -5.49 5.63
CA ARG A 68 -9.98 -5.31 5.38
C ARG A 68 -10.64 -4.62 6.56
N PHE A 69 -11.36 -3.54 6.28
CA PHE A 69 -12.30 -2.89 7.20
C PHE A 69 -13.71 -3.37 6.84
N GLN A 70 -14.15 -4.47 7.47
CA GLN A 70 -15.33 -5.22 7.01
C GLN A 70 -16.63 -4.40 7.06
N GLU A 71 -16.83 -3.55 8.08
CA GLU A 71 -18.02 -2.68 8.22
C GLU A 71 -18.21 -1.72 7.02
N TYR A 72 -17.11 -1.37 6.36
CA TYR A 72 -17.06 -0.43 5.24
C TYR A 72 -16.81 -1.13 3.90
N ASN A 73 -16.61 -2.44 3.89
CA ASN A 73 -16.19 -3.19 2.71
C ASN A 73 -14.97 -2.55 2.00
N LEU A 74 -14.07 -1.92 2.76
CA LEU A 74 -12.88 -1.22 2.28
C LEU A 74 -11.65 -2.10 2.48
N THR A 75 -10.78 -2.20 1.47
CA THR A 75 -9.43 -2.75 1.64
C THR A 75 -8.35 -1.67 1.49
N VAL A 76 -7.37 -1.73 2.39
CA VAL A 76 -6.19 -0.89 2.36
C VAL A 76 -4.97 -1.81 2.21
N GLU A 77 -4.29 -1.71 1.09
CA GLU A 77 -3.28 -2.67 0.63
C GLU A 77 -1.91 -2.02 0.57
N TYR A 78 -0.86 -2.81 0.82
CA TYR A 78 0.53 -2.43 0.63
C TYR A 78 1.25 -3.48 -0.21
N TYR A 79 1.87 -3.05 -1.31
CA TYR A 79 2.75 -3.85 -2.15
C TYR A 79 4.18 -3.37 -2.01
N ARG A 80 5.09 -4.26 -1.59
CA ARG A 80 6.52 -3.95 -1.54
C ARG A 80 7.11 -3.95 -2.96
N THR A 81 7.29 -2.77 -3.50
CA THR A 81 7.92 -2.51 -4.80
C THR A 81 8.82 -1.28 -4.69
N PRO A 82 10.00 -1.39 -4.05
CA PRO A 82 10.80 -0.23 -3.65
C PRO A 82 11.23 0.70 -4.77
N PHE A 83 11.26 0.22 -6.02
CA PHE A 83 11.59 1.02 -7.19
C PHE A 83 10.43 1.13 -8.19
N LEU A 84 9.25 0.58 -7.86
CA LEU A 84 8.06 0.41 -8.71
C LEU A 84 8.28 -0.44 -10.00
N CYS A 85 9.51 -0.51 -10.46
CA CYS A 85 9.99 -1.19 -11.64
C CYS A 85 10.73 -2.48 -11.28
N VAL A 86 11.00 -3.29 -12.30
CA VAL A 86 11.76 -4.53 -12.14
C VAL A 86 13.22 -4.22 -11.84
N ILE A 87 13.78 -4.95 -10.87
CA ILE A 87 15.22 -4.96 -10.61
C ILE A 87 15.83 -6.13 -11.37
N GLY A 88 16.72 -5.82 -12.31
CA GLY A 88 17.39 -6.77 -13.18
C GLY A 88 18.88 -6.95 -12.89
N ARG A 89 19.50 -7.79 -13.72
CA ARG A 89 20.96 -7.89 -13.80
C ARG A 89 21.52 -6.69 -14.56
N PRO A 90 22.72 -6.20 -14.20
CA PRO A 90 23.38 -5.15 -14.94
C PRO A 90 23.74 -5.62 -16.38
N PRO A 91 23.85 -4.69 -17.34
CA PRO A 91 24.39 -4.98 -18.67
C PRO A 91 25.77 -5.67 -18.61
N ILE A 92 26.09 -6.49 -19.61
CA ILE A 92 27.30 -7.35 -19.64
C ILE A 92 28.60 -6.56 -19.40
N ASN A 93 28.68 -5.31 -19.87
CA ASN A 93 29.88 -4.47 -19.76
C ASN A 93 29.85 -3.52 -18.55
N SER A 94 29.00 -3.78 -17.57
CA SER A 94 28.93 -2.95 -16.37
C SER A 94 30.10 -3.22 -15.44
N SER A 95 30.52 -2.19 -14.70
CA SER A 95 31.50 -2.35 -13.62
C SER A 95 31.07 -3.44 -12.63
N ASN A 96 32.03 -4.25 -12.16
CA ASN A 96 31.81 -5.30 -11.17
C ASN A 96 31.25 -4.76 -9.83
N HIS A 97 31.34 -3.45 -9.59
CA HIS A 97 30.73 -2.81 -8.42
C HIS A 97 29.20 -2.67 -8.54
N ILE A 98 28.63 -2.73 -9.75
CA ILE A 98 27.20 -2.64 -9.99
C ILE A 98 26.60 -4.04 -9.88
N ARG A 99 25.81 -4.28 -8.82
CA ARG A 99 25.20 -5.59 -8.58
C ARG A 99 23.85 -5.77 -9.27
N ARG A 100 23.07 -4.70 -9.40
CA ARG A 100 21.70 -4.70 -9.94
C ARG A 100 21.38 -3.38 -10.62
N THR A 101 20.44 -3.42 -11.55
CA THR A 101 19.92 -2.24 -12.28
C THR A 101 18.40 -2.20 -12.20
N ILE A 102 17.83 -1.01 -12.34
CA ILE A 102 16.39 -0.80 -12.43
C ILE A 102 16.04 -0.72 -13.92
N ARG A 103 15.02 -1.48 -14.34
CA ARG A 103 14.48 -1.44 -15.71
C ARG A 103 13.32 -0.45 -15.79
N LEU A 104 13.59 0.80 -16.17
CA LEU A 104 12.60 1.88 -16.17
C LEU A 104 11.45 1.68 -17.19
N ASP A 105 11.67 0.81 -18.16
CA ASP A 105 10.72 0.37 -19.18
C ASP A 105 9.77 -0.74 -18.69
N GLU A 106 10.01 -1.33 -17.53
CA GLU A 106 9.29 -2.50 -17.03
C GLU A 106 8.81 -2.31 -15.59
N LEU A 107 7.49 -2.14 -15.42
CA LEU A 107 6.88 -2.10 -14.09
C LEU A 107 6.97 -3.46 -13.39
N HIS A 108 7.10 -3.42 -12.07
CA HIS A 108 7.10 -4.62 -11.24
C HIS A 108 5.82 -5.46 -11.49
N TRP A 109 5.91 -6.79 -11.38
CA TRP A 109 4.78 -7.69 -11.72
C TRP A 109 3.51 -7.45 -10.87
N TYR A 110 3.67 -6.86 -9.69
CA TYR A 110 2.53 -6.43 -8.85
C TYR A 110 1.72 -5.27 -9.45
N SER A 111 2.23 -4.57 -10.47
CA SER A 111 1.47 -3.52 -11.17
C SER A 111 0.11 -3.97 -11.67
N LYS A 112 0.00 -5.24 -12.09
CA LYS A 112 -1.27 -5.86 -12.50
C LYS A 112 -2.29 -5.92 -11.37
N GLN A 113 -1.85 -6.00 -10.11
CA GLN A 113 -2.69 -6.03 -8.92
C GLN A 113 -3.12 -4.64 -8.45
N TRP A 114 -2.48 -3.57 -8.94
CA TRP A 114 -2.88 -2.20 -8.60
C TRP A 114 -4.05 -1.72 -9.45
N VAL A 115 -4.29 -2.37 -10.59
CA VAL A 115 -5.40 -2.05 -11.49
C VAL A 115 -6.74 -2.14 -10.73
N GLY A 116 -7.58 -1.14 -10.97
CA GLY A 116 -8.88 -1.02 -10.32
C GLY A 116 -8.84 -0.58 -8.85
N ALA A 117 -7.70 -0.06 -8.37
CA ALA A 117 -7.69 0.69 -7.11
C ALA A 117 -8.42 2.03 -7.29
N ASP A 118 -9.26 2.40 -6.32
CA ASP A 118 -9.92 3.70 -6.31
C ASP A 118 -8.95 4.82 -5.91
N ILE A 119 -7.99 4.48 -5.04
CA ILE A 119 -6.88 5.36 -4.67
C ILE A 119 -5.58 4.56 -4.76
N LEU A 120 -4.61 5.08 -5.51
CA LEU A 120 -3.28 4.49 -5.67
C LEU A 120 -2.22 5.49 -5.25
N ILE A 121 -1.41 5.10 -4.26
CA ILE A 121 -0.37 5.92 -3.64
C ILE A 121 0.98 5.27 -3.90
N PHE A 122 1.86 6.00 -4.60
CA PHE A 122 3.20 5.54 -4.93
C PHE A 122 4.25 6.19 -4.03
N ASN A 123 5.29 5.44 -3.70
CA ASN A 123 6.57 5.96 -3.23
C ASN A 123 7.71 5.08 -3.76
N SER A 124 8.93 5.62 -3.81
CA SER A 124 10.15 4.92 -4.22
C SER A 124 11.37 5.55 -3.57
#